data_AF-A0A3R9RZ01-F1
#
_entry.id   AF-A0A3R9RZ01-F1
#
_cell.length_a   1.000
_cell.length_b   1.000
_cell.length_c   1.000
_cell.angle_alpha   90.00
_cell.angle_beta   90.00
_cell.angle_gamma   90.00
#
_symmetry.space_group_name_H-M   'P 1'
#
loop_
_entity.id
_entity.type
_entity.pdbx_description
1 polymer ?
#
loop_
_entity_poly.entity_id
_entity_poly.type
_entity_poly.pdbx_seq_one_letter_code
_entity_poly.pdbx_strand_id
1 'polypeptide(L)'
;LKEQIDAGVVSAIKLADGQNLYVDVTAIEQQLDTDFGLKILSPFDNSLIHRDRLTSLFEFDYRIECYVPAAKRVFGYFCLPILYQNELVGRVDCKAHRTVKELEVISLHLEKTVKDKEHFFFELDQELQRFAAFNQCSNVNDKVVKLIRSKL
;
A
#
# COMPACT_ATOMS: atom_id res chain seq x y z
N LEU A 1 -5.87 -29.38 8.08
CA LEU A 1 -4.49 -28.84 7.97
C LEU A 1 -3.45 -29.96 7.96
N LYS A 2 -3.31 -30.76 9.02
CA LYS A 2 -2.33 -31.87 9.06
C LYS A 2 -2.41 -32.81 7.85
N GLU A 3 -3.61 -33.28 7.52
CA GLU A 3 -3.84 -34.13 6.34
C GLU A 3 -3.43 -33.46 5.01
N GLN A 4 -3.61 -32.14 4.88
CA GLN A 4 -3.22 -31.41 3.67
C GLN A 4 -1.71 -31.18 3.58
N ILE A 5 -1.04 -31.05 4.73
CA ILE A 5 0.42 -31.02 4.82
C ILE A 5 1.00 -32.38 4.46
N ASP A 6 0.46 -33.45 5.05
CA ASP A 6 0.88 -34.83 4.77
C ASP A 6 0.63 -35.20 3.28
N ALA A 7 -0.42 -34.65 2.67
CA ALA A 7 -0.73 -34.81 1.25
C ALA A 7 0.10 -33.90 0.31
N GLY A 8 0.94 -33.00 0.84
CA GLY A 8 1.78 -32.08 0.05
C GLY A 8 1.03 -30.95 -0.64
N VAL A 9 -0.26 -30.75 -0.35
CA VAL A 9 -1.07 -29.65 -0.91
C VAL A 9 -0.72 -28.32 -0.23
N VAL A 10 -0.40 -28.36 1.06
CA VAL A 10 -0.03 -27.19 1.87
C VAL A 10 1.37 -27.36 2.43
N SER A 11 2.19 -26.32 2.36
CA SER A 11 3.51 -26.27 2.99
C SER A 11 3.54 -25.25 4.13
N ALA A 12 4.26 -25.58 5.19
CA ALA A 12 4.55 -24.66 6.29
C ALA A 12 5.88 -23.94 6.02
N ILE A 13 5.82 -22.63 5.82
CA ILE A 13 6.98 -21.76 5.65
C ILE A 13 7.21 -21.00 6.96
N LYS A 14 8.42 -21.10 7.50
CA LYS A 14 8.81 -20.35 8.68
C LYS A 14 9.39 -18.99 8.28
N LEU A 15 8.77 -17.92 8.76
CA LEU A 15 9.22 -16.55 8.53
C LEU A 15 10.39 -16.17 9.44
N ALA A 16 11.05 -15.05 9.11
CA ALA A 16 12.20 -14.53 9.85
C ALA A 16 11.87 -14.19 11.32
N ASP A 17 10.63 -13.78 11.58
CA ASP A 17 10.13 -13.49 12.93
C ASP A 17 9.68 -14.76 13.71
N GLY A 18 9.83 -15.94 13.11
CA GLY A 18 9.50 -17.23 13.71
C GLY A 18 8.07 -17.70 13.51
N GLN A 19 7.20 -16.90 12.88
CA GLN A 19 5.82 -17.30 12.57
C GLN A 19 5.80 -18.36 11.46
N ASN A 20 4.85 -19.29 11.52
CA ASN A 20 4.59 -20.24 10.45
C ASN A 20 3.44 -19.74 9.57
N LEU A 21 3.72 -19.56 8.27
CA LEU A 21 2.69 -19.40 7.25
C LEU A 21 2.42 -20.72 6.56
N TYR A 22 1.14 -21.03 6.38
CA TYR A 22 0.71 -22.20 5.62
C TYR A 22 0.27 -21.72 4.25
N VAL A 23 0.93 -22.22 3.21
CA VAL A 23 0.70 -21.82 1.82
C VAL A 23 0.25 -23.01 1.01
N ASP A 24 -0.65 -22.75 0.06
CA ASP A 24 -0.96 -23.72 -0.99
C ASP A 24 0.25 -23.82 -1.93
N VAL A 25 0.77 -25.03 -2.13
CA VAL A 25 2.02 -25.27 -2.86
C VAL A 25 1.85 -24.92 -4.34
N THR A 26 0.72 -25.29 -4.95
CA THR A 26 0.45 -24.99 -6.34
C THR A 26 0.29 -23.49 -6.58
N ALA A 27 -0.39 -22.79 -5.67
CA ALA A 27 -0.60 -21.35 -5.79
C ALA A 27 0.70 -20.54 -5.66
N ILE A 28 1.64 -20.95 -4.80
CA ILE A 28 2.89 -20.19 -4.60
C ILE A 28 3.91 -20.40 -5.72
N GLU A 29 3.87 -21.55 -6.39
CA GLU A 29 4.71 -21.84 -7.56
C GLU A 29 4.15 -21.22 -8.85
N GLN A 30 2.89 -20.77 -8.82
CA GLN A 30 2.27 -20.14 -9.97
C GLN A 30 2.94 -18.80 -10.29
N GLN A 31 3.55 -18.73 -11.47
CA GLN A 31 4.07 -17.48 -11.98
C GLN A 31 2.91 -16.60 -12.44
N LEU A 32 2.80 -15.40 -11.87
CA LEU A 32 1.83 -14.41 -12.29
C LEU A 32 2.45 -13.55 -13.39
N ASP A 33 1.85 -13.60 -14.59
CA ASP A 33 2.15 -12.66 -15.66
C ASP A 33 1.21 -11.46 -15.51
N THR A 34 1.58 -10.54 -14.62
CA THR A 34 0.80 -9.34 -14.32
C THR A 34 1.74 -8.15 -14.26
N ASP A 35 1.28 -7.04 -14.81
CA ASP A 35 1.97 -5.76 -14.68
C ASP A 35 1.83 -5.23 -13.25
N PHE A 36 2.92 -5.31 -12.48
CA PHE A 36 2.96 -4.87 -11.09
C PHE A 36 3.14 -3.35 -11.03
N GLY A 37 2.06 -2.61 -11.31
CA GLY A 37 2.04 -1.15 -11.19
C GLY A 37 1.96 -0.65 -9.73
N LEU A 38 1.91 0.66 -9.56
CA LEU A 38 1.65 1.27 -8.25
C LEU A 38 0.15 1.21 -7.90
N LYS A 39 -0.16 0.93 -6.62
CA LYS A 39 -1.51 0.92 -6.06
C LYS A 39 -1.59 1.67 -4.73
N ILE A 40 -2.67 2.44 -4.56
CA ILE A 40 -3.07 2.99 -3.27
C ILE A 40 -4.08 2.02 -2.64
N LEU A 41 -3.72 1.41 -1.52
CA LEU A 41 -4.52 0.34 -0.92
C LEU A 41 -5.55 0.89 0.07
N SER A 42 -6.78 0.38 -0.04
CA SER A 42 -7.84 0.62 0.94
C SER A 42 -7.43 0.09 2.32
N PRO A 43 -7.80 0.75 3.45
CA PRO A 43 -7.53 0.20 4.78
C PRO A 43 -8.17 -1.17 5.02
N PHE A 44 -9.13 -1.56 4.17
CA PHE A 44 -9.85 -2.84 4.22
C PHE A 44 -9.39 -3.82 3.14
N ASP A 45 -8.28 -3.55 2.46
CA ASP A 45 -7.69 -4.49 1.50
C ASP A 45 -7.26 -5.78 2.22
N ASN A 46 -7.52 -6.93 1.60
CA ASN A 46 -7.19 -8.25 2.18
C ASN A 46 -5.69 -8.41 2.50
N SER A 47 -4.82 -7.67 1.81
CA SER A 47 -3.38 -7.62 2.11
C SER A 47 -3.06 -6.86 3.39
N LEU A 48 -3.93 -5.93 3.83
CA LEU A 48 -3.70 -5.02 4.95
C LEU A 48 -4.45 -5.39 6.23
N ILE A 49 -5.61 -6.05 6.13
CA ILE A 49 -6.48 -6.34 7.29
C ILE A 49 -5.79 -7.21 8.37
N HIS A 50 -4.80 -8.02 7.99
CA HIS A 50 -4.02 -8.85 8.92
C HIS A 50 -2.72 -8.16 9.29
N ARG A 51 -2.76 -7.32 10.32
CA ARG A 51 -1.60 -6.52 10.80
C ARG A 51 -0.35 -7.35 11.04
N ASP A 52 -0.46 -8.48 11.72
CA ASP A 52 0.71 -9.30 12.05
C ASP A 52 1.38 -9.82 10.77
N ARG A 53 0.58 -10.30 9.80
CA ARG A 53 1.09 -10.70 8.48
C ARG A 53 1.74 -9.54 7.74
N LEU A 54 1.14 -8.36 7.80
CA LEU A 54 1.67 -7.16 7.16
C LEU A 54 3.06 -6.81 7.70
N THR A 55 3.22 -6.86 9.02
CA THR A 55 4.51 -6.63 9.66
C THR A 55 5.51 -7.73 9.32
N SER A 56 5.12 -9.01 9.37
CA SER A 56 6.03 -10.13 9.09
C SER A 56 6.48 -10.25 7.64
N LEU A 57 5.61 -9.90 6.69
CA LEU A 57 5.87 -10.05 5.25
C LEU A 57 6.45 -8.79 4.60
N PHE A 58 6.02 -7.60 5.05
CA PHE A 58 6.37 -6.34 4.39
C PHE A 58 7.18 -5.40 5.29
N GLU A 59 7.37 -5.74 6.58
CA GLU A 59 8.00 -4.89 7.59
C GLU A 59 7.29 -3.52 7.70
N PHE A 60 5.96 -3.55 7.59
CA PHE A 60 5.14 -2.35 7.49
C PHE A 60 4.10 -2.29 8.62
N ASP A 61 4.24 -1.33 9.53
CA ASP A 61 3.27 -1.08 10.61
C ASP A 61 2.20 -0.09 10.15
N TYR A 62 1.06 -0.61 9.72
CA TYR A 62 -0.07 0.21 9.31
C TYR A 62 -1.23 0.18 10.32
N ARG A 63 -1.75 1.37 10.61
CA ARG A 63 -3.07 1.60 11.21
C ARG A 63 -3.68 2.85 10.60
N ILE A 64 -4.96 2.79 10.27
CA ILE A 64 -5.71 4.00 9.91
C ILE A 64 -5.94 4.85 11.15
N GLU A 65 -5.71 6.16 11.04
CA GLU A 65 -5.78 7.08 12.18
C GLU A 65 -7.05 7.95 12.18
N CYS A 66 -8.09 7.54 11.45
CA CYS A 66 -9.34 8.29 11.35
C CYS A 66 -10.06 8.41 12.71
N TYR A 67 -9.86 7.43 13.60
CA TYR A 67 -10.36 7.43 14.97
C TYR A 67 -9.39 8.07 15.98
N VAL A 68 -8.17 8.42 15.55
CA VAL A 68 -7.16 9.07 16.40
C VAL A 68 -7.43 10.58 16.41
N PRO A 69 -7.43 11.24 17.58
CA PRO A 69 -7.54 12.70 17.66
C PRO A 69 -6.46 13.39 16.81
N ALA A 70 -6.80 14.48 16.14
CA ALA A 70 -5.91 15.14 15.17
C ALA A 70 -4.49 15.42 15.69
N ALA A 71 -4.36 15.87 16.94
CA ALA A 71 -3.07 16.18 17.55
C ALA A 71 -2.20 14.95 17.88
N LYS A 72 -2.73 13.73 17.79
CA LYS A 72 -2.03 12.47 18.08
C LYS A 72 -1.74 11.63 16.83
N ARG A 73 -2.14 12.11 15.64
CA ARG A 73 -1.91 11.42 14.37
C ARG A 73 -0.43 11.50 14.00
N VAL A 74 0.11 10.42 13.46
CA VAL A 74 1.48 10.34 12.96
C VAL A 74 1.52 10.60 11.46
N PHE A 75 0.57 10.04 10.72
CA PHE A 75 0.59 10.05 9.25
C PHE A 75 -0.56 10.86 8.64
N GLY A 76 -1.75 10.83 9.23
CA GLY A 76 -2.89 11.55 8.65
C GLY A 76 -4.23 10.91 8.94
N TYR A 77 -5.31 11.60 8.59
CA TYR A 77 -6.67 11.15 8.94
C TYR A 77 -7.06 9.87 8.21
N PHE A 78 -6.83 9.80 6.90
CA PHE A 78 -7.17 8.66 6.06
C PHE A 78 -5.96 8.30 5.19
N CYS A 79 -4.78 8.24 5.82
CA CYS A 79 -3.52 7.98 5.14
C CYS A 79 -3.45 6.52 4.70
N LEU A 80 -3.31 6.29 3.38
CA LEU A 80 -3.42 4.98 2.74
C LEU A 80 -2.05 4.43 2.31
N PRO A 81 -1.79 3.12 2.45
CA PRO A 81 -0.52 2.54 2.02
C PRO A 81 -0.34 2.57 0.50
N ILE A 82 0.91 2.75 0.08
CA ILE A 82 1.35 2.70 -1.31
C ILE A 82 2.07 1.37 -1.53
N LEU A 83 1.45 0.49 -2.32
CA LEU A 83 2.10 -0.70 -2.85
C LEU A 83 2.73 -0.34 -4.18
N TYR A 84 4.04 -0.49 -4.28
CA TYR A 84 4.78 -0.30 -5.51
C TYR A 84 5.53 -1.60 -5.83
N GLN A 85 5.23 -2.18 -6.99
CA GLN A 85 5.72 -3.50 -7.36
C GLN A 85 5.29 -4.56 -6.32
N ASN A 86 6.24 -5.07 -5.54
CA ASN A 86 6.03 -6.06 -4.49
C ASN A 86 6.29 -5.51 -3.08
N GLU A 87 6.44 -4.20 -2.91
CA GLU A 87 6.75 -3.59 -1.61
C GLU A 87 5.77 -2.48 -1.22
N LEU A 88 5.48 -2.41 0.09
CA LEU A 88 4.84 -1.24 0.69
C LEU A 88 5.90 -0.19 0.96
N VAL A 89 5.91 0.88 0.15
CA VAL A 89 7.01 1.86 0.12
C VAL A 89 6.70 3.15 0.88
N GLY A 90 5.43 3.36 1.24
CA GLY A 90 5.01 4.58 1.91
C GLY A 90 3.50 4.69 2.09
N ARG A 91 3.04 5.91 2.38
CA ARG A 91 1.64 6.24 2.63
C ARG A 91 1.27 7.59 2.02
N VAL A 92 0.02 7.74 1.59
CA VAL A 92 -0.52 9.00 1.06
C VAL A 92 -1.85 9.34 1.74
N ASP A 93 -1.97 10.54 2.31
CA ASP A 93 -3.26 11.06 2.82
C ASP A 93 -3.88 11.97 1.75
N CYS A 94 -5.09 11.62 1.33
CA CYS A 94 -5.81 12.31 0.26
C CYS A 94 -7.18 12.77 0.75
N LYS A 95 -7.64 13.91 0.26
CA LYS A 95 -8.99 14.41 0.49
C LYS A 95 -9.70 14.74 -0.81
N ALA A 96 -10.87 14.15 -1.00
CA ALA A 96 -11.72 14.42 -2.15
C ALA A 96 -12.67 15.60 -1.88
N HIS A 97 -12.42 16.73 -2.53
CA HIS A 97 -13.30 17.91 -2.55
C HIS A 97 -14.30 17.80 -3.71
N ARG A 98 -15.31 16.95 -3.55
CA ARG A 98 -16.24 16.58 -4.63
C ARG A 98 -17.00 17.77 -5.24
N THR A 99 -17.28 18.81 -4.47
CA THR A 99 -17.95 20.03 -4.96
C THR A 99 -17.15 20.73 -6.07
N VAL A 100 -15.82 20.72 -5.96
CA VAL A 100 -14.90 21.31 -6.97
C VAL A 100 -14.19 20.24 -7.80
N LYS A 101 -14.54 18.96 -7.62
CA LYS A 101 -13.96 17.79 -8.29
C LYS A 101 -12.43 17.73 -8.19
N GLU A 102 -11.87 18.11 -7.04
CA GLU A 102 -10.43 18.08 -6.79
C GLU A 102 -10.08 17.02 -5.73
N LEU A 103 -9.11 16.16 -6.04
CA LEU A 103 -8.45 15.30 -5.06
C LEU A 103 -7.17 16.00 -4.59
N GLU A 104 -7.15 16.43 -3.32
CA GLU A 104 -5.99 17.03 -2.68
C GLU A 104 -5.11 15.95 -2.05
N VAL A 105 -3.82 15.96 -2.37
CA VAL A 105 -2.81 15.19 -1.62
C VAL A 105 -2.34 16.04 -0.44
N ILE A 106 -2.76 15.64 0.77
CA ILE A 106 -2.45 16.35 2.02
C ILE A 106 -1.02 16.03 2.48
N SER A 107 -0.64 14.75 2.42
CA SER A 107 0.69 14.28 2.82
C SER A 107 1.13 13.06 2.01
N LEU A 108 2.44 12.92 1.85
CA LEU A 108 3.09 11.74 1.29
C LEU A 108 4.27 11.39 2.20
N HIS A 109 4.29 10.16 2.69
CA HIS A 109 5.31 9.63 3.59
C HIS A 109 6.00 8.45 2.90
N LEU A 110 7.26 8.60 2.54
CA LEU A 110 8.07 7.48 2.03
C LEU A 110 8.82 6.85 3.20
N GLU A 111 8.68 5.54 3.36
CA GLU A 111 9.25 4.78 4.49
C GLU A 111 10.33 3.79 4.06
N LYS A 112 10.39 3.48 2.76
CA LYS A 112 11.47 2.72 2.16
C LYS A 112 12.17 3.53 1.07
N THR A 113 13.45 3.22 0.87
CA THR A 113 14.20 3.80 -0.24
C THR A 113 13.71 3.21 -1.56
N VAL A 114 13.09 4.06 -2.38
CA VAL A 114 12.73 3.72 -3.75
C VAL A 114 13.97 3.90 -4.64
N LYS A 115 14.39 2.82 -5.33
CA LYS A 115 15.57 2.84 -6.21
C LYS A 115 15.35 3.68 -7.47
N ASP A 116 14.29 3.39 -8.21
CA ASP A 116 13.91 4.15 -9.41
C ASP A 116 12.83 5.19 -9.06
N LYS A 117 13.29 6.34 -8.58
CA LYS A 117 12.42 7.43 -8.13
C LYS A 117 11.61 8.02 -9.29
N GLU A 118 12.22 8.15 -10.47
CA GLU A 118 11.55 8.75 -11.64
C GLU A 118 10.39 7.85 -12.10
N HIS A 119 10.63 6.54 -12.21
CA HIS A 119 9.57 5.60 -12.55
C HIS A 119 8.50 5.51 -11.46
N PHE A 120 8.89 5.55 -10.17
CA PHE A 120 7.94 5.58 -9.07
C PHE A 120 7.02 6.80 -9.11
N PHE A 121 7.56 8.01 -9.31
CA PHE A 121 6.72 9.20 -9.37
C PHE A 121 5.84 9.21 -10.62
N PHE A 122 6.32 8.68 -11.74
CA PHE A 122 5.49 8.47 -12.93
C PHE A 122 4.29 7.53 -12.66
N GLU A 123 4.52 6.40 -11.99
CA GLU A 123 3.45 5.47 -11.60
C GLU A 123 2.51 6.07 -10.53
N LEU A 124 3.07 6.84 -9.59
CA LEU A 124 2.30 7.54 -8.56
C LEU A 124 1.37 8.58 -9.16
N ASP A 125 1.84 9.36 -10.13
CA ASP A 125 1.04 10.34 -10.84
C ASP A 125 -0.15 9.65 -11.54
N GLN A 126 0.09 8.53 -12.22
CA GLN A 126 -0.97 7.75 -12.87
C GLN A 126 -1.97 7.17 -11.86
N GLU A 127 -1.50 6.60 -10.76
CA GLU A 127 -2.39 6.04 -9.74
C GLU A 127 -3.20 7.12 -9.03
N LEU A 128 -2.63 8.30 -8.76
CA LEU A 128 -3.37 9.44 -8.19
C LEU A 128 -4.49 9.90 -9.10
N GLN A 129 -4.29 9.90 -10.43
CA GLN A 129 -5.36 10.20 -11.39
C GLN A 129 -6.47 9.13 -11.34
N ARG A 130 -6.11 7.85 -11.31
CA ARG A 130 -7.08 6.75 -11.18
C ARG A 130 -7.86 6.85 -9.87
N PHE A 131 -7.16 7.14 -8.76
CA PHE A 131 -7.76 7.29 -7.44
C PHE A 131 -8.66 8.53 -7.35
N ALA A 132 -8.29 9.63 -8.00
CA ALA A 132 -9.14 10.81 -8.13
C ALA A 132 -10.42 10.50 -8.88
N ALA A 133 -10.31 9.83 -10.04
CA ALA A 133 -11.47 9.41 -10.83
C ALA A 133 -12.41 8.49 -10.03
N PHE A 134 -11.86 7.51 -9.30
CA PHE A 134 -12.62 6.66 -8.38
C PHE A 134 -13.38 7.47 -7.32
N ASN A 135 -12.76 8.53 -6.80
CA ASN A 135 -13.36 9.45 -5.83
C ASN A 135 -14.26 10.55 -6.45
N GLN A 136 -14.57 10.45 -7.74
CA GLN A 136 -15.38 11.41 -8.51
C GLN A 136 -14.75 12.81 -8.61
N CYS A 137 -13.42 12.87 -8.61
CA CYS A 137 -12.62 14.06 -8.82
C CYS A 137 -11.97 14.01 -10.21
N SER A 138 -11.96 15.13 -10.92
CA SER A 138 -11.34 15.26 -12.26
C SER A 138 -9.96 15.90 -12.22
N ASN A 139 -9.60 16.54 -11.11
CA ASN A 139 -8.33 17.22 -10.91
C ASN A 139 -7.60 16.63 -9.71
N VAL A 140 -6.28 16.60 -9.77
CA VAL A 140 -5.40 16.25 -8.65
C VAL A 140 -4.59 17.48 -8.25
N ASN A 141 -4.67 17.85 -6.98
CA ASN A 141 -3.80 18.84 -6.37
C ASN A 141 -2.65 18.11 -5.66
N ASP A 142 -1.53 18.00 -6.38
CA ASP A 142 -0.34 17.19 -6.08
C ASP A 142 0.85 18.04 -5.61
N LYS A 143 0.62 19.26 -5.11
CA LYS A 143 1.67 20.20 -4.72
C LYS A 143 2.69 19.58 -3.74
N VAL A 144 2.19 18.76 -2.80
CA VAL A 144 3.02 18.04 -1.83
C VAL A 144 3.90 17.00 -2.51
N VAL A 145 3.37 16.25 -3.48
CA VAL A 145 4.12 15.25 -4.25
C VAL A 145 5.26 15.92 -5.01
N LYS A 146 4.97 17.02 -5.71
CA LYS A 146 5.99 17.80 -6.46
C LYS A 146 7.09 18.33 -5.55
N LEU A 147 6.73 18.83 -4.37
CA LEU A 147 7.69 19.31 -3.37
C LEU A 147 8.60 18.20 -2.83
N ILE A 148 8.07 17.00 -2.61
CA ILE A 148 8.85 15.85 -2.15
C ILE A 148 9.75 15.34 -3.27
N ARG A 149 9.22 15.22 -4.49
CA ARG A 149 9.99 14.83 -5.68
C ARG A 149 11.19 15.75 -5.91
N SER A 150 11.05 17.06 -5.71
CA SER A 150 12.16 18.01 -5.91
C SER A 150 13.25 17.95 -4.84
N LYS A 151 13.01 17.25 -3.72
CA LYS A 151 13.96 17.13 -2.60
C LYS A 151 14.70 15.78 -2.58
N LEU A 152 14.29 14.84 -3.42
CA LEU A 152 14.83 13.48 -3.51
C LEU A 152 15.71 13.32 -4.74
#